data_AF-A0A430K911-F1
#
_entry.id   AF-A0A430K911-F1
#
_cell.length_a   1.000
_cell.length_b   1.000
_cell.length_c   1.000
_cell.angle_alpha   90.00
_cell.angle_beta   90.00
_cell.angle_gamma   90.00
#
_symmetry.space_group_name_H-M   'P 1'
#
loop_
_entity.id
_entity.type
_entity.pdbx_description
1 polymer ?
#
loop_
_entity_poly.entity_id
_entity_poly.type
_entity_poly.pdbx_seq_one_letter_code
_entity_poly.pdbx_strand_id
1 'polypeptide(L)'
;MKFRNPILVFNLVLVFIIVSSFTVRDTKASVMQSQSLEFNTEGLYYAEFYDFVFRGHFEHIKVNREDVEFLSIFEQYLRAYARQCKQYLPENKVEIMDLVCAREYVEKDLYGDVVSRTCVKWIWQGSKLFARPDLYNAKLSVEKLQSNDALQKAFAEMTDPNAIGNSMDRVHKLNGLKNDMAQIFTLNSCNSAGIKRFEENLKRYALNQTAIRMKAESKYSAMKNSGGPKGVQNLNKLVDDLVANQAKTWAMNKYVPQSISGLTVLKKDSQGQPLVAKANYTYQFFGKSGEGWVQISFENGLPKCLYFHDFPQNCKTPGSSIVSSYAQGSYAN
;
A
#
# COMPACT_ATOMS: atom_id res chain seq x y z
N MET A 1 18.33 44.25 -73.09
CA MET A 1 19.51 44.90 -73.68
C MET A 1 20.45 45.25 -72.52
N LYS A 2 21.69 44.73 -72.54
CA LYS A 2 22.96 45.26 -71.96
C LYS A 2 22.84 46.40 -70.93
N PHE A 3 23.52 46.46 -69.78
CA PHE A 3 24.88 46.02 -69.41
C PHE A 3 25.15 46.45 -67.93
N ARG A 4 26.01 45.70 -67.23
CA ARG A 4 27.07 46.15 -66.28
C ARG A 4 26.75 46.95 -64.99
N ASN A 5 27.19 46.36 -63.86
CA ASN A 5 27.73 47.06 -62.67
C ASN A 5 28.94 47.95 -63.03
N PRO A 6 29.24 49.03 -62.27
CA PRO A 6 30.38 48.94 -61.32
C PRO A 6 30.41 49.90 -60.07
N ILE A 7 31.21 49.52 -59.05
CA ILE A 7 32.18 50.32 -58.23
C ILE A 7 31.59 51.52 -57.42
N LEU A 8 31.43 51.47 -56.08
CA LEU A 8 32.42 51.53 -54.96
C LEU A 8 33.02 52.94 -54.73
N VAL A 9 32.50 53.70 -53.75
CA VAL A 9 33.29 54.63 -52.90
C VAL A 9 32.66 54.78 -51.51
N PHE A 10 33.50 54.46 -50.51
CA PHE A 10 33.49 54.77 -49.08
C PHE A 10 32.82 56.09 -48.64
N ASN A 11 32.02 56.02 -47.56
CA ASN A 11 32.15 57.01 -46.48
C ASN A 11 31.79 56.38 -45.13
N LEU A 12 32.76 56.47 -44.23
CA LEU A 12 32.84 55.84 -42.92
C LEU A 12 32.30 56.86 -41.90
N VAL A 13 31.16 56.59 -41.28
CA VAL A 13 30.71 57.32 -40.07
C VAL A 13 30.51 56.30 -38.96
N LEU A 14 31.48 56.27 -38.05
CA LEU A 14 31.54 55.39 -36.90
C LEU A 14 30.71 56.03 -35.78
N VAL A 15 29.49 55.54 -35.56
CA VAL A 15 28.65 55.92 -34.42
C VAL A 15 29.02 55.01 -33.24
N PHE A 16 29.63 55.60 -32.20
CA PHE A 16 29.82 54.96 -30.91
C PHE A 16 28.47 54.77 -30.21
N ILE A 17 27.96 53.53 -30.18
CA ILE A 17 26.85 53.14 -29.31
C ILE A 17 27.43 52.71 -27.97
N ILE A 18 27.19 53.53 -26.94
CA ILE A 18 27.44 53.19 -25.55
C ILE A 18 26.37 52.16 -25.14
N VAL A 19 26.76 50.88 -25.08
CA VAL A 19 25.92 49.83 -24.49
C VAL A 19 26.17 49.83 -23.00
N SER A 20 25.24 50.41 -22.24
CA SER A 20 25.19 50.28 -20.78
C SER A 20 24.91 48.82 -20.43
N SER A 21 25.94 48.11 -19.98
CA SER A 21 25.81 46.76 -19.44
C SER A 21 24.94 46.78 -18.19
N PHE A 22 23.69 46.34 -18.31
CA PHE A 22 22.90 45.95 -17.14
C PHE A 22 23.50 44.67 -16.58
N THR A 23 24.25 44.80 -15.50
CA THR A 23 24.64 43.69 -14.64
C THR A 23 23.39 43.17 -13.96
N VAL A 24 22.83 42.08 -14.50
CA VAL A 24 21.86 41.26 -13.80
C VAL A 24 22.57 40.74 -12.55
N ARG A 25 22.18 41.27 -11.38
CA ARG A 25 22.52 40.68 -10.09
C ARG A 25 22.03 39.24 -10.13
N ASP A 26 22.99 38.31 -10.10
CA ASP A 26 22.75 36.90 -9.78
C ASP A 26 21.98 36.85 -8.47
N THR A 27 20.66 36.76 -8.60
CA THR A 27 19.81 36.39 -7.48
C THR A 27 20.15 34.93 -7.29
N LYS A 28 20.92 34.64 -6.23
CA LYS A 28 21.20 33.28 -5.76
C LYS A 28 19.94 32.45 -5.99
N ALA A 29 19.99 31.60 -7.02
CA ALA A 29 19.07 30.49 -7.12
C ALA A 29 19.25 29.76 -5.80
N SER A 30 18.28 29.90 -4.90
CA SER A 30 18.16 28.95 -3.82
C SER A 30 18.13 27.61 -4.54
N VAL A 31 19.15 26.81 -4.32
CA VAL A 31 19.08 25.37 -4.54
C VAL A 31 17.93 24.95 -3.63
N MET A 32 16.69 25.05 -4.14
CA MET A 32 15.62 24.18 -3.71
C MET A 32 16.17 22.82 -4.07
N GLN A 33 16.84 22.23 -3.08
CA GLN A 33 17.11 20.82 -3.00
C GLN A 33 15.82 20.17 -3.49
N SER A 34 15.88 19.59 -4.69
CA SER A 34 14.78 18.82 -5.24
C SER A 34 14.39 17.86 -4.12
N GLN A 35 13.31 18.14 -3.39
CA GLN A 35 12.76 17.18 -2.46
C GLN A 35 12.46 15.98 -3.35
N SER A 36 13.29 14.96 -3.25
CA SER A 36 13.12 13.76 -4.05
C SER A 36 11.69 13.29 -3.77
N LEU A 37 10.92 13.14 -4.84
CA LEU A 37 9.54 12.71 -4.75
C LEU A 37 9.58 11.22 -4.41
N GLU A 38 9.75 10.93 -3.13
CA GLU A 38 9.93 9.59 -2.58
C GLU A 38 8.75 9.24 -1.67
N PHE A 39 8.35 7.98 -1.75
CA PHE A 39 7.32 7.42 -0.91
C PHE A 39 7.66 5.95 -0.66
N ASN A 40 7.97 5.64 0.60
CA ASN A 40 8.46 4.34 1.03
C ASN A 40 7.29 3.45 1.45
N THR A 41 7.15 2.33 0.75
CA THR A 41 6.14 1.30 1.01
C THR A 41 6.75 0.00 1.53
N GLU A 42 8.05 -0.02 1.84
CA GLU A 42 8.76 -1.23 2.23
C GLU A 42 8.20 -1.85 3.52
N GLY A 43 7.95 -3.15 3.47
CA GLY A 43 7.47 -3.91 4.63
C GLY A 43 5.98 -3.74 4.95
N LEU A 44 5.26 -2.90 4.20
CA LEU A 44 3.80 -2.77 4.28
C LEU A 44 3.10 -3.97 3.63
N TYR A 45 1.94 -4.36 4.16
CA TYR A 45 1.08 -5.40 3.63
C TYR A 45 0.49 -5.00 2.27
N TYR A 46 -0.02 -3.77 2.14
CA TYR A 46 -0.56 -3.22 0.90
C TYR A 46 0.48 -2.43 0.08
N ALA A 47 1.76 -2.83 0.15
CA ALA A 47 2.86 -2.06 -0.43
C ALA A 47 2.71 -1.76 -1.94
N GLU A 48 2.25 -2.72 -2.74
CA GLU A 48 2.01 -2.50 -4.18
C GLU A 48 0.89 -1.49 -4.42
N PHE A 49 -0.22 -1.62 -3.69
CA PHE A 49 -1.35 -0.72 -3.80
C PHE A 49 -0.91 0.71 -3.53
N TYR A 50 -0.16 0.93 -2.43
CA TYR A 50 0.29 2.27 -2.10
C TYR A 50 1.28 2.83 -3.13
N ASP A 51 2.20 2.02 -3.65
CA ASP A 51 3.15 2.46 -4.68
C ASP A 51 2.46 2.78 -6.01
N PHE A 52 1.50 1.96 -6.45
CA PHE A 52 0.71 2.22 -7.66
C PHE A 52 -0.14 3.49 -7.53
N VAL A 53 -0.78 3.71 -6.37
CA VAL A 53 -1.50 4.95 -6.10
C VAL A 53 -0.53 6.13 -6.14
N PHE A 54 0.58 6.06 -5.40
CA PHE A 54 1.59 7.12 -5.38
C PHE A 54 2.11 7.48 -6.78
N ARG A 55 2.44 6.48 -7.60
CA ARG A 55 2.95 6.67 -8.97
C ARG A 55 1.87 7.01 -9.99
N GLY A 56 0.60 6.82 -9.66
CA GLY A 56 -0.51 7.01 -10.59
C GLY A 56 -0.58 5.94 -11.68
N HIS A 57 -0.19 4.71 -11.38
CA HIS A 57 -0.30 3.53 -12.25
C HIS A 57 -1.56 2.75 -11.91
N PHE A 58 -2.72 3.41 -12.04
CA PHE A 58 -4.02 2.86 -11.61
C PHE A 58 -4.40 1.56 -12.34
N GLU A 59 -3.90 1.35 -13.56
CA GLU A 59 -4.11 0.14 -14.36
C GLU A 59 -3.56 -1.15 -13.71
N HIS A 60 -2.70 -1.03 -12.69
CA HIS A 60 -2.15 -2.16 -11.96
C HIS A 60 -2.79 -2.38 -10.59
N ILE A 61 -3.71 -1.50 -10.18
CA ILE A 61 -4.42 -1.63 -8.91
C ILE A 61 -5.48 -2.73 -9.04
N LYS A 62 -5.40 -3.74 -8.16
CA LYS A 62 -6.35 -4.86 -8.12
C LYS A 62 -7.62 -4.57 -7.31
N VAL A 63 -7.55 -3.63 -6.37
CA VAL A 63 -8.66 -3.27 -5.48
C VAL A 63 -9.45 -2.14 -6.15
N ASN A 64 -10.65 -2.42 -6.63
CA ASN A 64 -11.49 -1.44 -7.31
C ASN A 64 -11.98 -0.37 -6.33
N ARG A 65 -12.28 0.82 -6.86
CA ARG A 65 -12.82 1.92 -6.02
C ARG A 65 -14.16 1.58 -5.37
N GLU A 66 -14.91 0.62 -5.89
CA GLU A 66 -16.21 0.18 -5.36
C GLU A 66 -16.05 -0.86 -4.25
N ASP A 67 -14.88 -1.49 -4.14
CA ASP A 67 -14.63 -2.55 -3.18
C ASP A 67 -14.65 -2.00 -1.75
N VAL A 68 -15.27 -2.75 -0.84
CA VAL A 68 -15.24 -2.49 0.62
C VAL A 68 -13.80 -2.40 1.13
N GLU A 69 -12.89 -3.17 0.55
CA GLU A 69 -11.46 -3.15 0.87
C GLU A 69 -10.84 -1.77 0.58
N PHE A 70 -11.15 -1.14 -0.55
CA PHE A 70 -10.65 0.20 -0.86
C PHE A 70 -11.20 1.25 0.11
N LEU A 71 -12.50 1.20 0.40
CA LEU A 71 -13.12 2.10 1.37
C LEU A 71 -12.47 1.97 2.75
N SER A 72 -12.20 0.74 3.19
CA SER A 72 -11.50 0.46 4.45
C SER A 72 -10.09 1.03 4.45
N ILE A 73 -9.30 0.82 3.38
CA ILE A 73 -7.95 1.39 3.25
C ILE A 73 -7.99 2.92 3.33
N PHE A 74 -8.91 3.55 2.60
CA PHE A 74 -9.03 5.01 2.57
C PHE A 74 -9.45 5.57 3.94
N GLU A 75 -10.44 4.96 4.59
CA GLU A 75 -10.87 5.37 5.92
C GLU A 75 -9.77 5.22 6.97
N GLN A 76 -9.07 4.07 6.98
CA GLN A 76 -7.99 3.84 7.93
C GLN A 76 -6.82 4.79 7.69
N TYR A 77 -6.52 5.15 6.43
CA TYR A 77 -5.54 6.19 6.11
C TYR A 77 -5.91 7.54 6.74
N LEU A 78 -7.16 8.01 6.55
CA LEU A 78 -7.60 9.29 7.13
C LEU A 78 -7.47 9.30 8.65
N ARG A 79 -7.89 8.21 9.31
CA ARG A 79 -7.78 8.07 10.76
C ARG A 79 -6.34 7.99 11.24
N ALA A 80 -5.47 7.31 10.50
CA ALA A 80 -4.04 7.23 10.80
C ALA A 80 -3.38 8.61 10.70
N TYR A 81 -3.67 9.36 9.64
CA TYR A 81 -3.19 10.74 9.47
C TYR A 81 -3.71 11.64 10.59
N ALA A 82 -5.00 11.54 10.94
CA ALA A 82 -5.60 12.31 12.02
C ALA A 82 -4.90 12.10 13.37
N ARG A 83 -4.44 10.88 13.64
CA ARG A 83 -3.74 10.52 14.88
C ARG A 83 -2.26 10.94 14.88
N GLN A 84 -1.55 10.66 13.79
CA GLN A 84 -0.08 10.78 13.73
C GLN A 84 0.39 12.11 13.14
N CYS A 85 -0.45 12.77 12.35
CA CYS A 85 -0.11 13.96 11.58
C CYS A 85 -1.02 15.17 11.91
N LYS A 86 -1.64 15.18 13.10
CA LYS A 86 -2.62 16.20 13.53
C LYS A 86 -2.17 17.64 13.30
N GLN A 87 -0.88 17.93 13.51
CA GLN A 87 -0.29 19.27 13.35
C GLN A 87 -0.27 19.78 11.89
N TYR A 88 -0.45 18.89 10.92
CA TYR A 88 -0.46 19.22 9.49
C TYR A 88 -1.87 19.29 8.89
N LEU A 89 -2.91 19.10 9.72
CA LEU A 89 -4.29 19.28 9.29
C LEU A 89 -4.60 20.77 9.10
N PRO A 90 -5.38 21.14 8.07
CA PRO A 90 -5.76 22.53 7.83
C PRO A 90 -6.73 23.04 8.91
N GLU A 91 -6.90 24.35 8.98
CA GLU A 91 -7.84 24.99 9.91
C GLU A 91 -9.28 24.56 9.65
N ASN A 92 -9.67 24.44 8.38
CA ASN A 92 -11.00 24.03 7.94
C ASN A 92 -11.23 22.50 7.97
N LYS A 93 -10.43 21.75 8.73
CA LYS A 93 -10.57 20.30 8.88
C LYS A 93 -11.99 19.91 9.31
N VAL A 94 -12.42 18.74 8.84
CA VAL A 94 -13.74 18.18 9.14
C VAL A 94 -13.60 16.96 10.03
N GLU A 95 -14.55 16.78 10.96
CA GLU A 95 -14.58 15.60 11.81
C GLU A 95 -14.98 14.36 11.01
N ILE A 96 -14.24 13.27 11.20
CA ILE A 96 -14.57 11.97 10.63
C ILE A 96 -15.74 11.41 11.45
N MET A 97 -16.81 11.01 10.78
CA MET A 97 -17.98 10.41 11.41
C MET A 97 -17.84 8.89 11.54
N ASP A 98 -18.30 8.36 12.67
CA ASP A 98 -18.41 6.94 12.98
C ASP A 98 -19.87 6.50 12.89
N LEU A 99 -20.12 5.35 12.29
CA LEU A 99 -21.41 4.68 12.37
C LEU A 99 -21.42 3.79 13.62
N VAL A 100 -22.18 4.19 14.64
CA VAL A 100 -22.23 3.51 15.94
C VAL A 100 -23.59 2.89 16.20
N CYS A 101 -23.60 1.75 16.89
CA CYS A 101 -24.85 1.11 17.28
C CYS A 101 -25.52 1.90 18.41
N ALA A 102 -26.67 2.51 18.12
CA ALA A 102 -27.47 3.24 19.10
C ALA A 102 -28.43 2.32 19.88
N ARG A 103 -28.82 1.19 19.29
CA ARG A 103 -29.72 0.22 19.92
C ARG A 103 -29.48 -1.19 19.41
N GLU A 104 -29.33 -2.11 20.34
CA GLU A 104 -29.23 -3.54 20.10
C GLU A 104 -30.58 -4.23 20.36
N TYR A 105 -30.86 -5.26 19.58
CA TYR A 105 -31.79 -6.32 19.92
C TYR A 105 -31.00 -7.42 20.62
N VAL A 106 -31.46 -7.85 21.79
CA VAL A 106 -30.79 -8.87 22.61
C VAL A 106 -31.71 -10.08 22.67
N GLU A 107 -31.26 -11.18 22.11
CA GLU A 107 -31.95 -12.46 22.19
C GLU A 107 -31.51 -13.19 23.46
N LYS A 108 -32.48 -13.73 24.19
CA LYS A 108 -32.25 -14.50 25.42
C LYS A 108 -32.84 -15.90 25.28
N ASP A 109 -32.20 -16.89 25.88
CA ASP A 109 -32.72 -18.26 25.93
C ASP A 109 -33.84 -18.40 26.97
N LEU A 110 -34.34 -19.64 27.11
CA LEU A 110 -35.39 -20.00 28.08
C LEU A 110 -34.97 -19.82 29.55
N TYR A 111 -33.67 -19.68 29.84
CA TYR A 111 -33.11 -19.46 31.17
C TYR A 111 -32.75 -17.98 31.42
N GLY A 112 -32.89 -17.12 30.41
CA GLY A 112 -32.62 -15.69 30.47
C GLY A 112 -31.18 -15.31 30.10
N ASP A 113 -30.37 -16.26 29.66
CA ASP A 113 -28.99 -16.03 29.22
C ASP A 113 -28.98 -15.40 27.82
N VAL A 114 -28.06 -14.45 27.61
CA VAL A 114 -27.95 -13.74 26.32
C VAL A 114 -27.32 -14.65 25.28
N VAL A 115 -28.09 -14.96 24.24
CA VAL A 115 -27.67 -15.84 23.14
C VAL A 115 -27.09 -15.03 21.98
N SER A 116 -27.68 -13.88 21.68
CA SER A 116 -27.22 -13.03 20.59
C SER A 116 -27.49 -11.56 20.87
N ARG A 117 -26.66 -10.70 20.28
CA ARG A 117 -26.87 -9.25 20.22
C ARG A 117 -26.79 -8.83 18.76
N THR A 118 -27.78 -8.12 18.27
CA THR A 118 -27.82 -7.61 16.90
C THR A 118 -28.12 -6.13 16.92
N CYS A 119 -27.31 -5.31 16.25
CA CYS A 119 -27.62 -3.89 16.16
C CYS A 119 -28.85 -3.66 15.29
N VAL A 120 -29.87 -2.98 15.83
CA VAL A 120 -31.13 -2.66 15.13
C VAL A 120 -31.30 -1.18 14.85
N LYS A 121 -30.40 -0.32 15.36
CA LYS A 121 -30.38 1.11 15.04
C LYS A 121 -28.95 1.63 15.02
N TRP A 122 -28.56 2.19 13.89
CA TRP A 122 -27.28 2.86 13.69
C TRP A 122 -27.46 4.38 13.67
N ILE A 123 -26.49 5.11 14.23
CA ILE A 123 -26.43 6.57 14.17
C ILE A 123 -25.01 7.02 13.80
N TRP A 124 -24.92 8.20 13.20
CA TRP A 124 -23.63 8.85 12.94
C TRP A 124 -23.21 9.67 14.16
N GLN A 125 -21.99 9.43 14.65
CA GLN A 125 -21.40 10.15 15.77
C GLN A 125 -20.00 10.66 15.40
N GLY A 126 -19.62 11.84 15.90
CA GLY A 126 -18.27 12.38 15.70
C GLY A 126 -17.19 11.54 16.39
N SER A 127 -16.13 11.19 15.66
CA SER A 127 -15.03 10.34 16.16
C SER A 127 -13.96 11.09 16.96
N LYS A 128 -14.04 12.42 17.02
CA LYS A 128 -12.98 13.34 17.49
C LYS A 128 -11.67 13.28 16.68
N LEU A 129 -11.66 12.55 15.56
CA LEU A 129 -10.59 12.55 14.58
C LEU A 129 -10.98 13.46 13.42
N PHE A 130 -9.99 14.14 12.84
CA PHE A 130 -10.22 15.15 11.81
C PHE A 130 -9.44 14.83 10.54
N ALA A 131 -10.04 15.15 9.40
CA ALA A 131 -9.45 14.95 8.08
C ALA A 131 -9.43 16.24 7.27
N ARG A 132 -8.61 16.26 6.21
CA ARG A 132 -8.68 17.28 5.18
C ARG A 132 -10.05 17.17 4.47
N PRO A 133 -10.77 18.29 4.24
CA PRO A 133 -12.13 18.22 3.70
C PRO A 133 -12.21 17.57 2.32
N ASP A 134 -11.25 17.83 1.44
CA ASP A 134 -11.23 17.29 0.08
C ASP A 134 -11.03 15.77 0.06
N LEU A 135 -10.13 15.26 0.91
CA LEU A 135 -9.93 13.82 1.06
C LEU A 135 -11.13 13.12 1.72
N TYR A 136 -11.71 13.72 2.76
CA TYR A 136 -12.89 13.15 3.41
C TYR A 136 -14.10 13.11 2.46
N ASN A 137 -14.33 14.17 1.69
CA ASN A 137 -15.40 14.20 0.69
C ASN A 137 -15.19 13.17 -0.44
N ALA A 138 -13.94 12.89 -0.82
CA ALA A 138 -13.63 11.82 -1.76
C ALA A 138 -13.95 10.44 -1.19
N LYS A 139 -13.62 10.19 0.09
CA LYS A 139 -14.03 8.97 0.80
C LYS A 139 -15.55 8.83 0.84
N LEU A 140 -16.28 9.90 1.18
CA LEU A 140 -17.75 9.90 1.18
C LEU A 140 -18.34 9.65 -0.22
N SER A 141 -17.64 10.06 -1.28
CA SER A 141 -18.07 9.79 -2.66
C SER A 141 -17.94 8.31 -3.03
N VAL A 142 -16.95 7.61 -2.44
CA VAL A 142 -16.80 6.15 -2.55
C VAL A 142 -17.86 5.44 -1.71
N GLU A 143 -18.08 5.92 -0.48
CA GLU A 143 -19.08 5.38 0.43
C GLU A 143 -20.48 5.34 -0.20
N LYS A 144 -20.85 6.40 -0.94
CA LYS A 144 -22.11 6.50 -1.68
C LYS A 144 -22.30 5.46 -2.79
N LEU A 145 -21.21 4.86 -3.29
CA LEU A 145 -21.31 3.77 -4.27
C LEU A 145 -21.76 2.45 -3.63
N GLN A 146 -21.61 2.33 -2.32
CA GLN A 146 -22.03 1.16 -1.57
C GLN A 146 -23.45 1.37 -1.05
N SER A 147 -24.27 0.32 -1.08
CA SER A 147 -25.58 0.40 -0.43
C SER A 147 -25.40 0.58 1.07
N ASN A 148 -26.26 1.39 1.70
CA ASN A 148 -26.22 1.58 3.16
C ASN A 148 -26.26 0.26 3.94
N ASP A 149 -26.99 -0.74 3.41
CA ASP A 149 -27.07 -2.09 3.99
C ASP A 149 -25.75 -2.87 3.84
N ALA A 150 -25.11 -2.82 2.65
CA ALA A 150 -23.80 -3.44 2.45
C ALA A 150 -22.72 -2.80 3.32
N LEU A 151 -22.77 -1.47 3.46
CA LEU A 151 -21.87 -0.72 4.33
C LEU A 151 -22.09 -1.12 5.80
N GLN A 152 -23.34 -1.13 6.27
CA GLN A 152 -23.68 -1.53 7.63
C GLN A 152 -23.27 -2.97 7.92
N LYS A 153 -23.52 -3.90 7.01
CA LYS A 153 -23.10 -5.30 7.15
C LYS A 153 -21.58 -5.41 7.19
N ALA A 154 -20.87 -4.75 6.28
CA ALA A 154 -19.41 -4.75 6.27
C ALA A 154 -18.82 -4.18 7.57
N PHE A 155 -19.37 -3.07 8.09
CA PHE A 155 -18.93 -2.50 9.36
C PHE A 155 -19.31 -3.37 10.56
N ALA A 156 -20.54 -3.88 10.62
CA ALA A 156 -20.99 -4.78 11.68
C ALA A 156 -20.13 -6.03 11.74
N GLU A 157 -19.87 -6.66 10.59
CA GLU A 157 -18.95 -7.82 10.46
C GLU A 157 -17.50 -7.47 10.84
N MET A 158 -17.06 -6.23 10.61
CA MET A 158 -15.71 -5.77 10.96
C MET A 158 -15.55 -5.46 12.46
N THR A 159 -16.65 -5.12 13.14
CA THR A 159 -16.67 -4.77 14.57
C THR A 159 -17.16 -5.89 15.48
N ASP A 160 -17.84 -6.91 14.94
CA ASP A 160 -18.35 -8.05 15.70
C ASP A 160 -17.23 -9.09 15.94
N PRO A 161 -16.78 -9.30 17.18
CA PRO A 161 -15.77 -10.30 17.52
C PRO A 161 -16.17 -11.73 17.16
N ASN A 162 -17.47 -12.01 16.98
CA ASN A 162 -18.03 -13.34 16.71
C ASN A 162 -18.24 -13.61 15.21
N ALA A 163 -18.42 -12.58 14.39
CA ALA A 163 -18.44 -12.70 12.92
C ALA A 163 -17.05 -13.00 12.32
N ILE A 164 -16.00 -12.78 13.11
CA ILE A 164 -14.58 -12.99 12.79
C ILE A 164 -14.24 -14.45 12.47
N GLY A 165 -15.01 -15.42 12.97
CA GLY A 165 -14.80 -16.85 12.69
C GLY A 165 -14.97 -17.24 11.22
N ASN A 166 -15.70 -16.44 10.42
CA ASN A 166 -16.14 -16.85 9.09
C ASN A 166 -15.14 -16.52 7.95
N SER A 167 -14.06 -15.76 8.21
CA SER A 167 -12.98 -15.60 7.23
C SER A 167 -11.67 -15.16 7.87
N MET A 168 -10.80 -16.12 8.18
CA MET A 168 -9.42 -15.84 8.63
C MET A 168 -8.66 -14.93 7.64
N ASP A 169 -8.95 -15.01 6.34
CA ASP A 169 -8.35 -14.12 5.35
C ASP A 169 -8.66 -12.65 5.60
N ARG A 170 -9.93 -12.34 5.91
CA ARG A 170 -10.34 -10.98 6.26
C ARG A 170 -9.61 -10.48 7.50
N VAL A 171 -9.44 -11.33 8.52
CA VAL A 171 -8.68 -10.98 9.74
C VAL A 171 -7.25 -10.62 9.40
N HIS A 172 -6.59 -11.42 8.54
CA HIS A 172 -5.23 -11.12 8.11
C HIS A 172 -5.12 -9.80 7.37
N LYS A 173 -6.05 -9.51 6.44
CA LYS A 173 -6.12 -8.24 5.72
C LYS A 173 -6.33 -7.04 6.65
N LEU A 174 -7.22 -7.17 7.64
CA LEU A 174 -7.48 -6.12 8.63
C LEU A 174 -6.26 -5.87 9.53
N ASN A 175 -5.62 -6.93 10.01
CA ASN A 175 -4.38 -6.82 10.78
C ASN A 175 -3.25 -6.21 9.94
N GLY A 176 -3.13 -6.61 8.67
CA GLY A 176 -2.20 -6.03 7.70
C GLY A 176 -2.43 -4.53 7.54
N LEU A 177 -3.67 -4.10 7.28
CA LEU A 177 -4.03 -2.69 7.16
C LEU A 177 -3.74 -1.90 8.44
N LYS A 178 -4.08 -2.45 9.61
CA LYS A 178 -3.79 -1.84 10.91
C LYS A 178 -2.28 -1.63 11.11
N ASN A 179 -1.48 -2.65 10.80
CA ASN A 179 -0.03 -2.59 10.89
C ASN A 179 0.56 -1.58 9.90
N ASP A 180 0.01 -1.50 8.68
CA ASP A 180 0.44 -0.52 7.68
C ASP A 180 0.18 0.90 8.17
N MET A 181 -1.02 1.16 8.68
CA MET A 181 -1.39 2.48 9.18
C MET A 181 -0.56 2.91 10.38
N ALA A 182 -0.07 1.97 11.19
CA ALA A 182 0.87 2.26 12.28
C ALA A 182 2.27 2.66 11.78
N GLN A 183 2.66 2.27 10.56
CA GLN A 183 4.02 2.44 10.04
C GLN A 183 4.13 3.48 8.92
N ILE A 184 3.07 3.71 8.13
CA ILE A 184 3.13 4.52 6.91
C ILE A 184 3.69 5.92 7.15
N PHE A 185 3.36 6.55 8.29
CA PHE A 185 3.87 7.88 8.67
C PHE A 185 5.17 7.85 9.47
N THR A 186 5.60 6.68 9.93
CA THR A 186 6.98 6.46 10.40
C THR A 186 7.94 6.35 9.22
N LEU A 187 7.52 5.68 8.14
CA LEU A 187 8.28 5.53 6.90
C LEU A 187 8.28 6.79 6.05
N ASN A 188 7.24 7.62 6.16
CA ASN A 188 7.04 8.80 5.32
C ASN A 188 6.61 10.00 6.18
N SER A 189 7.41 11.06 6.20
CA SER A 189 7.04 12.26 6.97
C SER A 189 5.70 12.84 6.51
N CYS A 190 4.83 13.20 7.46
CA CYS A 190 3.46 13.67 7.23
C CYS A 190 3.30 14.84 6.23
N ASN A 191 4.30 15.72 6.11
CA ASN A 191 4.28 16.89 5.21
C ASN A 191 5.18 16.71 3.97
N SER A 192 5.70 15.50 3.76
CA SER A 192 6.57 15.19 2.61
C SER A 192 5.83 15.38 1.29
N ALA A 193 6.59 15.69 0.23
CA ALA A 193 6.07 15.73 -1.13
C ALA A 193 5.49 14.36 -1.56
N GLY A 194 6.08 13.27 -1.06
CA GLY A 194 5.61 11.90 -1.26
C GLY A 194 4.17 11.67 -0.78
N ILE A 195 3.91 12.00 0.49
CA ILE A 195 2.57 11.89 1.08
C ILE A 195 1.56 12.76 0.33
N LYS A 196 1.92 14.00 -0.01
CA LYS A 196 1.02 14.90 -0.77
C LYS A 196 0.67 14.32 -2.15
N ARG A 197 1.65 13.72 -2.84
CA ARG A 197 1.42 13.04 -4.12
C ARG A 197 0.53 11.81 -3.95
N PHE A 198 0.80 10.98 -2.94
CA PHE A 198 -0.01 9.82 -2.62
C PHE A 198 -1.46 10.21 -2.33
N GLU A 199 -1.69 11.20 -1.46
CA GLU A 199 -3.03 11.71 -1.13
C GLU A 199 -3.79 12.22 -2.36
N GLU A 200 -3.12 12.99 -3.21
CA GLU A 200 -3.73 13.53 -4.42
C GLU A 200 -4.14 12.43 -5.40
N ASN A 201 -3.31 11.40 -5.57
CA ASN A 201 -3.68 10.25 -6.40
C ASN A 201 -4.71 9.35 -5.73
N LEU A 202 -4.67 9.16 -4.40
CA LEU A 202 -5.70 8.42 -3.67
C LEU A 202 -7.08 9.06 -3.85
N LYS A 203 -7.14 10.39 -3.76
CA LYS A 203 -8.32 11.19 -4.07
C LYS A 203 -8.80 10.99 -5.51
N ARG A 204 -7.89 11.08 -6.48
CA ARG A 204 -8.22 10.89 -7.91
C ARG A 204 -8.76 9.50 -8.19
N TYR A 205 -8.14 8.47 -7.61
CA TYR A 205 -8.62 7.09 -7.72
C TYR A 205 -10.04 6.94 -7.14
N ALA A 206 -10.25 7.47 -5.93
CA ALA A 206 -11.55 7.52 -5.28
C ALA A 206 -12.61 8.30 -6.06
N LEU A 207 -12.22 9.26 -6.89
CA LEU A 207 -13.13 10.07 -7.71
C LEU A 207 -13.21 9.59 -9.16
N ASN A 208 -12.57 8.47 -9.53
CA ASN A 208 -12.47 7.97 -10.91
C ASN A 208 -11.95 9.06 -11.87
N GLN A 209 -10.96 9.81 -11.40
CA GLN A 209 -10.25 10.83 -12.16
C GLN A 209 -8.93 10.27 -12.68
N THR A 210 -8.40 10.88 -13.74
CA THR A 210 -7.08 10.54 -14.27
C THR A 210 -5.99 10.78 -13.22
N ALA A 211 -5.12 9.80 -13.06
CA ALA A 211 -3.99 9.88 -12.15
C ALA A 211 -2.99 10.97 -12.55
N ILE A 212 -2.25 11.49 -11.57
CA ILE A 212 -1.00 12.18 -11.82
C ILE A 212 0.08 11.11 -11.98
N ARG A 213 0.25 10.68 -13.22
CA ARG A 213 1.13 9.56 -13.59
C ARG A 213 2.60 9.95 -13.58
N MET A 214 3.42 9.15 -12.91
CA MET A 214 4.88 9.23 -12.96
C MET A 214 5.43 8.45 -14.15
N LYS A 215 6.48 8.99 -14.78
CA LYS A 215 7.18 8.31 -15.89
C LYS A 215 7.90 7.05 -15.42
N ALA A 216 8.48 7.07 -14.23
CA ALA A 216 9.22 5.94 -13.68
C ALA A 216 8.26 4.79 -13.31
N GLU A 217 8.52 3.60 -13.85
CA GLU A 217 7.77 2.37 -13.56
C GLU A 217 7.78 2.05 -12.06
N SER A 218 6.71 1.41 -11.57
CA SER A 218 6.72 0.75 -10.28
C SER A 218 7.75 -0.38 -10.26
N LYS A 219 8.51 -0.49 -9.17
CA LYS A 219 9.41 -1.64 -8.94
C LYS A 219 8.64 -2.97 -8.93
N TYR A 220 7.36 -2.96 -8.55
CA TYR A 220 6.52 -4.16 -8.53
C TYR A 220 6.06 -4.56 -9.93
N SER A 221 5.81 -3.60 -10.82
CA SER A 221 5.57 -3.89 -12.24
C SER A 221 6.84 -4.42 -12.91
N ALA A 222 7.98 -3.73 -12.70
CA ALA A 222 9.28 -4.15 -13.22
C ALA A 222 9.62 -5.59 -12.78
N MET A 223 9.43 -5.90 -11.50
CA MET A 223 9.58 -7.24 -10.93
C MET A 223 8.72 -8.29 -11.64
N LYS A 224 7.43 -8.03 -11.84
CA LYS A 224 6.50 -8.98 -12.48
C LYS A 224 6.88 -9.23 -13.94
N ASN A 225 7.34 -8.18 -14.62
CA ASN A 225 7.79 -8.24 -16.01
C ASN A 225 9.12 -9.00 -16.15
N SER A 226 10.05 -8.82 -15.23
CA SER A 226 11.36 -9.50 -15.26
C SER A 226 11.31 -10.95 -14.79
N GLY A 227 10.34 -11.29 -13.93
CA GLY A 227 10.26 -12.60 -13.27
C GLY A 227 11.30 -12.77 -12.16
N GLY A 228 11.47 -14.02 -11.72
CA GLY A 228 12.40 -14.41 -10.67
C GLY A 228 13.88 -14.26 -11.05
N PRO A 229 14.78 -14.21 -10.06
CA PRO A 229 16.20 -14.05 -10.29
C PRO A 229 16.77 -15.26 -11.06
N LYS A 230 17.83 -15.01 -11.85
CA LYS A 230 18.62 -16.05 -12.48
C LYS A 230 19.78 -16.45 -11.55
N GLY A 231 20.03 -17.75 -11.41
CA GLY A 231 21.12 -18.28 -10.58
C GLY A 231 20.66 -18.81 -9.21
N VAL A 232 21.64 -19.22 -8.40
CA VAL A 232 21.40 -19.82 -7.09
C VAL A 232 20.91 -18.75 -6.10
N GLN A 233 19.92 -19.10 -5.28
CA GLN A 233 19.34 -18.22 -4.27
C GLN A 233 19.22 -18.97 -2.94
N ASN A 234 19.36 -18.26 -1.83
CA ASN A 234 19.13 -18.73 -0.48
C ASN A 234 17.63 -18.83 -0.20
N LEU A 235 17.04 -19.93 -0.65
CA LEU A 235 15.61 -20.20 -0.49
C LEU A 235 15.20 -20.36 0.98
N ASN A 236 16.10 -20.80 1.87
CA ASN A 236 15.82 -20.87 3.31
C ASN A 236 15.51 -19.48 3.88
N LYS A 237 16.39 -18.50 3.58
CA LYS A 237 16.20 -17.11 3.98
C LYS A 237 14.94 -16.51 3.35
N LEU A 238 14.68 -16.79 2.07
CA LEU A 238 13.45 -16.34 1.40
C LEU A 238 12.20 -16.86 2.12
N VAL A 239 12.15 -18.16 2.41
CA VAL A 239 11.01 -18.76 3.10
C VAL A 239 10.86 -18.20 4.50
N ASP A 240 11.97 -17.97 5.22
CA ASP A 240 11.97 -17.36 6.55
C ASP A 240 11.33 -15.98 6.53
N ASP A 241 11.77 -15.11 5.62
CA ASP A 241 11.23 -13.76 5.46
C ASP A 241 9.75 -13.77 5.06
N LEU A 242 9.36 -14.68 4.16
CA LEU A 242 7.97 -14.82 3.71
C LEU A 242 7.04 -15.25 4.87
N VAL A 243 7.46 -16.25 5.66
CA VAL A 243 6.69 -16.70 6.83
C VAL A 243 6.65 -15.62 7.90
N ALA A 244 7.78 -14.98 8.20
CA ALA A 244 7.85 -13.88 9.17
C ALA A 244 6.94 -12.71 8.78
N ASN A 245 6.89 -12.36 7.51
CA ASN A 245 6.01 -11.32 7.00
C ASN A 245 4.53 -11.67 7.17
N GLN A 246 4.13 -12.89 6.79
CA GLN A 246 2.76 -13.35 6.99
C GLN A 246 2.38 -13.42 8.46
N ALA A 247 3.32 -13.84 9.32
CA ALA A 247 3.09 -14.02 10.74
C ALA A 247 2.74 -12.73 11.50
N LYS A 248 3.08 -11.56 10.96
CA LYS A 248 2.65 -10.25 11.49
C LYS A 248 1.13 -10.08 11.57
N THR A 249 0.40 -10.90 10.83
CA THR A 249 -1.07 -10.85 10.75
C THR A 249 -1.74 -11.98 11.54
N TRP A 250 -0.97 -12.91 12.11
CA TRP A 250 -1.50 -14.04 12.88
C TRP A 250 -2.12 -13.56 14.20
N ALA A 251 -3.28 -14.12 14.56
CA ALA A 251 -4.01 -13.69 15.75
C ALA A 251 -3.43 -14.27 17.05
N MET A 252 -2.98 -15.52 17.02
CA MET A 252 -2.68 -16.31 18.23
C MET A 252 -1.25 -16.85 18.26
N ASN A 253 -0.77 -17.35 17.12
CA ASN A 253 0.56 -17.93 17.00
C ASN A 253 1.59 -16.84 16.74
N LYS A 254 2.79 -16.99 17.32
CA LYS A 254 3.95 -16.14 17.03
C LYS A 254 5.01 -16.95 16.31
N TYR A 255 5.39 -16.53 15.12
CA TYR A 255 6.48 -17.15 14.39
C TYR A 255 7.82 -17.00 15.13
N VAL A 256 8.65 -18.04 15.11
CA VAL A 256 10.04 -17.98 15.59
C VAL A 256 10.97 -17.72 14.39
N PRO A 257 11.60 -16.53 14.28
CA PRO A 257 12.50 -16.23 13.18
C PRO A 257 13.65 -17.24 13.06
N GLN A 258 14.12 -17.47 11.83
CA GLN A 258 15.22 -18.39 11.51
C GLN A 258 14.94 -19.85 11.88
N SER A 259 13.67 -20.23 12.07
CA SER A 259 13.28 -21.61 12.41
C SER A 259 12.96 -22.48 11.19
N ILE A 260 13.18 -21.98 9.97
CA ILE A 260 12.94 -22.74 8.75
C ILE A 260 13.85 -23.97 8.70
N SER A 261 13.24 -25.13 8.48
CA SER A 261 13.94 -26.41 8.38
C SER A 261 13.30 -27.32 7.33
N GLY A 262 14.03 -28.36 6.91
CA GLY A 262 13.51 -29.37 5.97
C GLY A 262 13.12 -28.82 4.59
N LEU A 263 13.68 -27.68 4.17
CA LEU A 263 13.35 -27.06 2.90
C LEU A 263 13.64 -28.02 1.74
N THR A 264 12.59 -28.28 0.96
CA THR A 264 12.66 -29.14 -0.23
C THR A 264 11.96 -28.46 -1.40
N VAL A 265 12.64 -28.41 -2.56
CA VAL A 265 12.01 -27.98 -3.81
C VAL A 265 11.33 -29.20 -4.44
N LEU A 266 10.00 -29.23 -4.38
CA LEU A 266 9.18 -30.37 -4.83
C LEU A 266 9.06 -30.43 -6.35
N LYS A 267 9.07 -29.28 -7.02
CA LYS A 267 8.95 -29.18 -8.47
C LYS A 267 9.78 -28.01 -9.00
N LYS A 268 10.38 -28.19 -10.17
CA LYS A 268 11.11 -27.15 -10.92
C LYS A 268 10.56 -27.01 -12.33
N ASP A 269 10.78 -25.85 -12.94
CA ASP A 269 10.48 -25.63 -14.36
C ASP A 269 11.63 -26.10 -15.27
N SER A 270 11.46 -25.88 -16.58
CA SER A 270 12.47 -26.22 -17.60
C SER A 270 13.79 -25.46 -17.45
N GLN A 271 13.82 -24.35 -16.71
CA GLN A 271 15.00 -23.52 -16.47
C GLN A 271 15.62 -23.80 -15.09
N GLY A 272 15.07 -24.77 -14.34
CA GLY A 272 15.54 -25.15 -13.00
C GLY A 272 15.03 -24.24 -11.88
N GLN A 273 14.14 -23.29 -12.16
CA GLN A 273 13.54 -22.43 -11.14
C GLN A 273 12.50 -23.23 -10.33
N PRO A 274 12.34 -22.96 -9.03
CA PRO A 274 11.30 -23.59 -8.22
C PRO A 274 9.92 -23.28 -8.81
N LEU A 275 9.07 -24.32 -8.91
CA LEU A 275 7.63 -24.20 -9.13
C LEU A 275 6.87 -24.42 -7.81
N VAL A 276 7.38 -25.33 -6.98
CA VAL A 276 6.84 -25.60 -5.64
C VAL A 276 7.99 -25.88 -4.68
N ALA A 277 7.98 -25.23 -3.53
CA ALA A 277 8.86 -25.52 -2.40
C ALA A 277 8.05 -25.77 -1.14
N LYS A 278 8.57 -26.58 -0.22
CA LYS A 278 7.96 -26.85 1.07
C LYS A 278 9.02 -26.80 2.17
N ALA A 279 8.69 -26.24 3.31
CA ALA A 279 9.54 -26.20 4.48
C ALA A 279 8.73 -26.31 5.77
N ASN A 280 9.41 -26.65 6.86
CA ASN A 280 8.87 -26.63 8.21
C ASN A 280 9.28 -25.34 8.91
N TYR A 281 8.51 -24.94 9.93
CA TYR A 281 8.76 -23.76 10.73
C TYR A 281 8.29 -23.96 12.17
N THR A 282 8.84 -23.20 13.10
CA THR A 282 8.41 -23.22 14.51
C THR A 282 7.59 -21.98 14.86
N TYR A 283 6.57 -22.15 15.69
CA TYR A 283 5.79 -21.07 16.26
C TYR A 283 5.60 -21.26 17.77
N GLN A 284 5.26 -20.18 18.47
CA GLN A 284 4.92 -20.19 19.89
C GLN A 284 3.43 -19.87 20.09
N PHE A 285 2.80 -20.61 20.99
CA PHE A 285 1.41 -20.42 21.41
C PHE A 285 1.32 -20.61 22.93
N PHE A 286 0.95 -19.55 23.67
CA PHE A 286 0.91 -19.52 25.14
C PHE A 286 2.15 -20.14 25.83
N GLY A 287 3.35 -19.79 25.33
CA GLY A 287 4.62 -20.26 25.90
C GLY A 287 5.02 -21.69 25.54
N LYS A 288 4.21 -22.41 24.73
CA LYS A 288 4.58 -23.70 24.16
C LYS A 288 5.03 -23.54 22.72
N SER A 289 6.10 -24.26 22.35
CA SER A 289 6.54 -24.36 20.96
C SER A 289 5.69 -25.38 20.20
N GLY A 290 5.34 -25.05 18.97
CA GLY A 290 4.70 -25.94 18.00
C GLY A 290 5.43 -25.90 16.68
N GLU A 291 5.19 -26.91 15.85
CA GLU A 291 5.76 -27.03 14.51
C GLU A 291 4.65 -26.93 13.46
N GLY A 292 4.93 -26.22 12.37
CA GLY A 292 4.06 -26.12 11.22
C GLY A 292 4.84 -26.32 9.93
N TRP A 293 4.14 -26.35 8.81
CA TRP A 293 4.74 -26.38 7.49
C TRP A 293 4.15 -25.30 6.60
N VAL A 294 4.95 -24.81 5.67
CA VAL A 294 4.55 -23.90 4.61
C VAL A 294 4.90 -24.52 3.25
N GLN A 295 3.95 -24.46 2.33
CA GLN A 295 4.17 -24.76 0.91
C GLN A 295 4.07 -23.46 0.12
N ILE A 296 5.04 -23.23 -0.76
CA ILE A 296 5.14 -22.05 -1.60
C ILE A 296 5.02 -22.48 -3.05
N SER A 297 4.08 -21.89 -3.77
CA SER A 297 4.03 -21.99 -5.23
C SER A 297 4.72 -20.79 -5.85
N PHE A 298 5.29 -21.01 -7.03
CA PHE A 298 5.98 -20.00 -7.80
C PHE A 298 5.38 -19.90 -9.19
N GLU A 299 5.37 -18.69 -9.74
CA GLU A 299 4.96 -18.38 -11.11
C GLU A 299 5.93 -17.38 -11.71
N ASN A 300 6.40 -17.65 -12.93
CA ASN A 300 7.47 -16.88 -13.57
C ASN A 300 8.71 -16.70 -12.66
N GLY A 301 9.06 -17.76 -11.90
CA GLY A 301 10.16 -17.74 -10.94
C GLY A 301 9.92 -16.92 -9.67
N LEU A 302 8.74 -16.34 -9.46
CA LEU A 302 8.42 -15.52 -8.27
C LEU A 302 7.46 -16.26 -7.32
N PRO A 303 7.61 -16.13 -5.99
CA PRO A 303 6.60 -16.60 -5.04
C PRO A 303 5.21 -16.04 -5.39
N LYS A 304 4.21 -16.94 -5.49
CA LYS A 304 2.83 -16.61 -5.86
C LYS A 304 1.84 -16.81 -4.72
N CYS A 305 1.88 -17.99 -4.09
CA CYS A 305 1.00 -18.34 -2.98
C CYS A 305 1.77 -19.07 -1.88
N LEU A 306 1.49 -18.69 -0.64
CA LEU A 306 1.90 -19.40 0.57
C LEU A 306 0.70 -20.17 1.13
N TYR A 307 0.87 -21.46 1.37
CA TYR A 307 -0.12 -22.34 1.96
C TYR A 307 0.42 -22.86 3.28
N PHE A 308 -0.28 -22.56 4.37
CA PHE A 308 0.13 -22.93 5.72
C PHE A 308 -0.58 -24.20 6.17
N HIS A 309 0.02 -24.94 7.11
CA HIS A 309 -0.52 -26.19 7.61
C HIS A 309 -1.98 -26.10 8.11
N ASP A 310 -2.32 -24.99 8.79
CA ASP A 310 -3.66 -24.72 9.32
C ASP A 310 -4.68 -24.36 8.22
N PHE A 311 -4.20 -23.86 7.08
CA PHE A 311 -5.02 -23.39 5.96
C PHE A 311 -4.44 -23.85 4.62
N PRO A 312 -4.36 -25.16 4.37
CA PRO A 312 -3.59 -25.73 3.25
C PRO A 312 -4.20 -25.40 1.87
N GLN A 313 -5.47 -25.00 1.84
CA GLN A 313 -6.19 -24.64 0.61
C GLN A 313 -6.27 -23.12 0.39
N ASN A 314 -5.81 -22.31 1.35
CA ASN A 314 -5.90 -20.86 1.25
C ASN A 314 -4.60 -20.27 0.71
N CYS A 315 -4.64 -19.70 -0.49
CA CYS A 315 -3.50 -18.97 -1.06
C CYS A 315 -3.30 -17.64 -0.33
N LYS A 316 -2.25 -17.55 0.49
CA LYS A 316 -1.79 -16.28 1.05
C LYS A 316 -0.84 -15.60 0.10
N THR A 317 -1.13 -14.35 -0.25
CA THR A 317 -0.30 -13.54 -1.15
C THR A 317 1.01 -13.16 -0.46
N PRO A 318 2.19 -13.50 -1.01
CA PRO A 318 3.49 -13.09 -0.50
C PRO A 318 3.63 -11.58 -0.34
N GLY A 319 4.41 -11.12 0.65
CA GLY A 319 4.70 -9.70 0.81
C GLY A 319 5.49 -9.16 -0.38
N SER A 320 4.93 -8.21 -1.13
CA SER A 320 5.49 -7.81 -2.42
C SER A 320 6.87 -7.17 -2.36
N SER A 321 7.21 -6.53 -1.24
CA SER A 321 8.57 -6.05 -0.99
C SER A 321 9.61 -7.18 -0.94
N ILE A 322 9.25 -8.30 -0.32
CA ILE A 322 10.11 -9.50 -0.26
C ILE A 322 10.24 -10.12 -1.65
N VAL A 323 9.12 -10.25 -2.37
CA VAL A 323 9.13 -10.76 -3.76
C VAL A 323 9.97 -9.86 -4.66
N SER A 324 9.89 -8.54 -4.50
CA SER A 324 10.68 -7.57 -5.28
C SER A 324 12.17 -7.68 -4.97
N SER A 325 12.51 -7.84 -3.69
CA SER A 325 13.90 -8.05 -3.26
C SER A 325 14.45 -9.37 -3.79
N TYR A 326 13.62 -10.42 -3.81
CA TYR A 326 13.95 -11.71 -4.40
C TYR A 326 14.18 -11.62 -5.90
N ALA A 327 13.30 -10.97 -6.64
CA ALA A 327 13.46 -10.77 -8.09
C ALA A 327 14.77 -10.03 -8.44
N GLN A 328 15.20 -9.10 -7.58
CA GLN A 328 16.45 -8.35 -7.75
C GLN A 328 17.70 -9.15 -7.35
N GLY A 329 17.55 -10.39 -6.88
CA GLY A 329 18.67 -11.25 -6.49
C GLY A 329 19.23 -10.94 -5.10
N SER A 330 18.51 -10.22 -4.24
CA SER A 330 18.96 -9.88 -2.87
C SER A 330 19.11 -11.09 -1.94
N TYR A 331 18.78 -12.29 -2.44
CA TYR A 331 18.92 -13.58 -1.74
C TYR A 331 20.05 -14.44 -2.32
N ALA A 332 20.93 -13.91 -3.16
CA ALA A 332 22.00 -14.68 -3.81
C ALA A 332 23.07 -15.24 -2.84
N ASN A 333 23.10 -14.80 -1.57
CA ASN A 333 24.04 -15.27 -0.53
C ASN A 333 23.32 -15.47 0.80
#